data_AF-A0A2E2QDS7-F1
#
_entry.id   AF-A0A2E2QDS7-F1
#
_cell.length_a   1.000
_cell.length_b   1.000
_cell.length_c   1.000
_cell.angle_alpha   90.00
_cell.angle_beta   90.00
_cell.angle_gamma   90.00
#
_symmetry.space_group_name_H-M   'P 1'
#
loop_
_entity.id
_entity.type
_entity.pdbx_description
1 polymer ?
#
loop_
_entity_poly.entity_id
_entity_poly.type
_entity_poly.pdbx_seq_one_letter_code
_entity_poly.pdbx_strand_id
1 'polypeptide(L)'
;MSLNENLDNILAFRDELCHRCNMSTPTGEYCVPMYGGTFKQKFGWYINQNFYRIGITPLQNHIISDTCPGEIKDKAELLRSLHEQVFLHTKGHKLPDNLEDIHKQASKLQRQISNYIENITRKEFGVRKIGDRWISETILFNIVAKLYPNEKILRHHRPDWLEGLELDIFIKDKNIAFEYQGQQHYYPIKAWGGEKAFQDLVQRDKKKAIICKNLGVYLIPIKYTEPLSEEHIKNRIDSIFK
;
A
#
# COMPACT_ATOMS: atom_id res chain seq x y z
N MET A 1 -38.04 -17.28 11.72
CA MET A 1 -36.78 -16.62 12.11
C MET A 1 -35.76 -16.93 11.07
N SER A 2 -35.25 -15.90 10.39
CA SER A 2 -34.20 -16.10 9.38
C SER A 2 -32.91 -16.55 10.07
N LEU A 3 -32.05 -17.34 9.39
CA LEU A 3 -30.77 -17.79 9.95
C LEU A 3 -29.91 -16.64 10.51
N ASN A 4 -30.08 -15.43 9.98
CA ASN A 4 -29.33 -14.24 10.41
C ASN A 4 -29.73 -13.74 11.81
N GLU A 5 -31.02 -13.81 12.20
CA GLU A 5 -31.47 -13.37 13.52
C GLU A 5 -30.93 -14.23 14.67
N ASN A 6 -30.45 -15.45 14.37
CA ASN A 6 -29.91 -16.37 15.37
C ASN A 6 -28.40 -16.19 15.58
N LEU A 7 -27.65 -15.79 14.53
CA LEU A 7 -26.19 -15.63 14.60
C LEU A 7 -25.77 -14.40 15.42
N ASP A 8 -26.46 -13.28 15.25
CA ASP A 8 -26.16 -12.04 15.99
C ASP A 8 -26.45 -12.17 17.50
N ASN A 9 -27.35 -13.08 17.88
CA ASN A 9 -27.63 -13.39 19.29
C ASN A 9 -26.63 -14.39 19.91
N ILE A 10 -25.89 -15.14 19.08
CA ILE A 10 -24.87 -16.10 19.52
C ILE A 10 -23.47 -15.46 19.53
N LEU A 11 -23.19 -14.56 18.59
CA LEU A 11 -21.91 -13.90 18.42
C LEU A 11 -21.93 -12.50 19.04
N ALA A 12 -21.14 -12.30 20.10
CA ALA A 12 -20.94 -10.99 20.70
C ALA A 12 -19.88 -10.19 19.91
N PHE A 13 -20.32 -9.43 18.91
CA PHE A 13 -19.44 -8.48 18.22
C PHE A 13 -19.01 -7.34 19.16
N ARG A 14 -17.74 -6.93 19.07
CA ARG A 14 -17.22 -5.75 19.75
C ARG A 14 -16.34 -4.96 18.79
N ASP A 15 -16.26 -3.66 19.03
CA ASP A 15 -15.31 -2.79 18.33
C ASP A 15 -13.87 -3.16 18.71
N GLU A 16 -12.91 -2.75 17.87
CA GLU A 16 -11.47 -2.87 18.17
C GLU A 16 -10.96 -4.31 18.38
N LEU A 17 -11.65 -5.33 17.85
CA LEU A 17 -11.20 -6.72 17.97
C LEU A 17 -10.18 -7.16 16.90
N CYS A 18 -10.22 -6.57 15.71
CA CYS A 18 -9.39 -7.00 14.59
C CYS A 18 -8.41 -5.92 14.12
N HIS A 19 -7.41 -6.30 13.33
CA HIS A 19 -6.44 -5.35 12.79
C HIS A 19 -7.09 -4.21 12.00
N ARG A 20 -8.18 -4.49 11.26
CA ARG A 20 -8.92 -3.46 10.52
C ARG A 20 -9.57 -2.42 11.44
N CYS A 21 -10.15 -2.86 12.56
CA CYS A 21 -10.76 -1.95 13.54
C CYS A 21 -9.72 -1.09 14.25
N ASN A 22 -8.55 -1.66 14.52
CA ASN A 22 -7.43 -0.99 15.19
C ASN A 22 -6.45 -0.31 14.21
N MET A 23 -6.75 -0.31 12.91
CA MET A 23 -5.86 0.18 11.85
C MET A 23 -4.41 -0.32 11.97
N SER A 24 -4.24 -1.53 12.50
CA SER A 24 -2.94 -2.08 12.87
C SER A 24 -2.40 -3.02 11.79
N THR A 25 -1.08 -3.13 11.73
CA THR A 25 -0.44 -4.10 10.85
C THR A 25 -0.42 -5.46 11.54
N PRO A 26 -0.83 -6.52 10.85
CA PRO A 26 -0.69 -7.87 11.38
C PRO A 26 0.72 -8.27 11.77
N THR A 27 0.83 -9.00 12.88
CA THR A 27 2.12 -9.56 13.33
C THR A 27 2.51 -10.79 12.52
N GLY A 28 1.55 -11.66 12.19
CA GLY A 28 1.75 -12.85 11.37
C GLY A 28 1.97 -12.57 9.87
N GLU A 29 2.49 -13.57 9.16
CA GLU A 29 2.59 -13.57 7.70
C GLU A 29 1.55 -14.53 7.10
N TYR A 30 0.80 -14.06 6.11
CA TYR A 30 -0.16 -14.82 5.32
C TYR A 30 0.55 -15.79 4.39
N CYS A 31 1.64 -15.35 3.77
CA CYS A 31 2.39 -16.12 2.80
C CYS A 31 3.87 -15.71 2.79
N VAL A 32 4.74 -16.61 2.32
CA VAL A 32 6.17 -16.32 2.16
C VAL A 32 6.45 -15.42 0.94
N PRO A 33 7.62 -14.75 0.86
CA PRO A 33 7.94 -13.82 -0.23
C PRO A 33 7.80 -14.36 -1.65
N MET A 34 7.91 -15.68 -1.85
CA MET A 34 7.69 -16.33 -3.14
C MET A 34 6.26 -16.16 -3.67
N TYR A 35 5.26 -16.03 -2.80
CA TYR A 35 3.83 -16.05 -3.17
C TYR A 35 3.13 -14.68 -3.11
N GLY A 36 3.86 -13.63 -2.71
CA GLY A 36 3.31 -12.28 -2.64
C GLY A 36 4.34 -11.20 -2.32
N GLY A 37 4.05 -9.97 -2.76
CA GLY A 37 4.79 -8.78 -2.31
C GLY A 37 4.53 -8.48 -0.83
N THR A 38 5.32 -7.58 -0.24
CA THR A 38 5.31 -7.28 1.20
C THR A 38 3.93 -7.01 1.78
N PHE A 39 3.09 -6.25 1.08
CA PHE A 39 1.72 -5.99 1.52
C PHE A 39 0.85 -7.26 1.54
N LYS A 40 0.93 -8.10 0.50
CA LYS A 40 0.17 -9.36 0.44
C LYS A 40 0.64 -10.36 1.49
N GLN A 41 1.94 -10.37 1.81
CA GLN A 41 2.49 -11.20 2.88
C GLN A 41 1.83 -10.84 4.22
N LYS A 42 1.60 -9.55 4.52
CA LYS A 42 0.94 -9.12 5.76
C LYS A 42 -0.60 -9.12 5.72
N PHE A 43 -1.20 -8.71 4.61
CA PHE A 43 -2.64 -8.43 4.54
C PHE A 43 -3.40 -9.42 3.66
N GLY A 44 -2.77 -10.52 3.24
CA GLY A 44 -3.35 -11.47 2.28
C GLY A 44 -4.68 -12.09 2.69
N TRP A 45 -4.91 -12.31 3.99
CA TRP A 45 -6.21 -12.77 4.47
C TRP A 45 -7.31 -11.71 4.31
N TYR A 46 -7.00 -10.41 4.47
CA TYR A 46 -7.95 -9.33 4.22
C TYR A 46 -8.20 -9.14 2.71
N ILE A 47 -7.18 -9.37 1.87
CA ILE A 47 -7.36 -9.45 0.41
C ILE A 47 -8.35 -10.58 0.07
N ASN A 48 -8.16 -11.78 0.60
CA ASN A 48 -9.09 -12.90 0.39
C ASN A 48 -10.49 -12.60 0.93
N GLN A 49 -10.60 -11.97 2.09
CA GLN A 49 -11.89 -11.55 2.62
C GLN A 49 -12.59 -10.57 1.66
N ASN A 50 -11.84 -9.62 1.08
CA ASN A 50 -12.40 -8.64 0.15
C ASN A 50 -12.82 -9.28 -1.19
N PHE A 51 -12.18 -10.36 -1.65
CA PHE A 51 -12.69 -11.17 -2.76
C PHE A 51 -14.14 -11.62 -2.48
N TYR A 52 -14.37 -12.27 -1.33
CA TYR A 52 -15.70 -12.73 -0.97
C TYR A 52 -16.70 -11.60 -0.73
N ARG A 53 -16.27 -10.47 -0.13
CA ARG A 53 -17.15 -9.31 0.10
C ARG A 53 -17.68 -8.70 -1.19
N ILE A 54 -16.90 -8.74 -2.27
CA ILE A 54 -17.37 -8.30 -3.59
C ILE A 54 -18.02 -9.45 -4.38
N GLY A 55 -18.27 -10.60 -3.79
CA GLY A 55 -18.97 -11.70 -4.45
C GLY A 55 -18.12 -12.49 -5.46
N ILE A 56 -16.81 -12.59 -5.27
CA ILE A 56 -15.90 -13.36 -6.12
C ILE A 56 -15.05 -14.33 -5.29
N THR A 57 -14.77 -15.54 -5.79
CA THR A 57 -13.83 -16.47 -5.13
C THR A 57 -12.36 -16.11 -5.39
N PRO A 58 -11.46 -16.25 -4.40
CA PRO A 58 -10.03 -16.18 -4.63
C PRO A 58 -9.55 -17.25 -5.65
N LEU A 59 -8.46 -16.96 -6.37
CA LEU A 59 -7.81 -17.83 -7.36
C LEU A 59 -8.61 -18.10 -8.64
N GLN A 60 -9.83 -18.61 -8.52
CA GLN A 60 -10.66 -19.00 -9.66
C GLN A 60 -11.50 -17.84 -10.20
N ASN A 61 -11.72 -16.80 -9.39
CA ASN A 61 -12.56 -15.64 -9.68
C ASN A 61 -13.99 -16.01 -10.07
N HIS A 62 -14.54 -17.08 -9.48
CA HIS A 62 -15.93 -17.43 -9.69
C HIS A 62 -16.82 -16.38 -9.05
N ILE A 63 -17.79 -15.88 -9.81
CA ILE A 63 -18.82 -14.97 -9.30
C ILE A 63 -19.81 -15.79 -8.48
N ILE A 64 -20.01 -15.39 -7.23
CA ILE A 64 -20.85 -16.09 -6.25
C ILE A 64 -21.98 -15.21 -5.70
N SER A 65 -22.00 -13.92 -6.03
CA SER A 65 -23.01 -12.96 -5.58
C SER A 65 -23.13 -11.78 -6.56
N ASP A 66 -24.32 -11.18 -6.62
CA ASP A 66 -24.63 -10.00 -7.44
C ASP A 66 -24.00 -8.70 -6.89
N THR A 67 -23.32 -8.78 -5.75
CA THR A 67 -22.56 -7.66 -5.16
C THR A 67 -21.29 -7.32 -5.93
N CYS A 68 -20.93 -8.09 -6.95
CA CYS A 68 -19.74 -7.85 -7.76
C CYS A 68 -19.88 -6.63 -8.66
N PRO A 69 -18.94 -5.65 -8.61
CA PRO A 69 -18.94 -4.53 -9.54
C PRO A 69 -18.88 -4.99 -11.00
N GLY A 70 -19.71 -4.40 -11.86
CA GLY A 70 -19.82 -4.78 -13.28
C GLY A 70 -18.48 -4.88 -14.00
N GLU A 71 -17.60 -3.89 -13.83
CA GLU A 71 -16.26 -3.90 -14.44
C GLU A 71 -15.39 -5.11 -14.04
N ILE A 72 -15.56 -5.62 -12.82
CA ILE A 72 -14.83 -6.81 -12.33
C ILE A 72 -15.54 -8.08 -12.77
N LYS A 73 -16.88 -8.08 -12.80
CA LYS A 73 -17.70 -9.16 -13.32
C LYS A 73 -17.34 -9.48 -14.77
N ASP A 74 -17.31 -8.46 -15.64
CA ASP A 74 -16.97 -8.59 -17.05
C ASP A 74 -15.57 -9.20 -17.25
N LYS A 75 -14.59 -8.75 -16.46
CA LYS A 75 -13.23 -9.29 -16.50
C LYS A 75 -13.16 -10.74 -16.02
N ALA A 76 -13.91 -11.09 -14.98
CA ALA A 76 -13.94 -12.45 -14.44
C ALA A 76 -14.61 -13.42 -15.43
N GLU A 77 -15.69 -12.99 -16.09
CA GLU A 77 -16.36 -13.77 -17.13
C GLU A 77 -15.47 -13.97 -18.36
N LEU A 78 -14.77 -12.93 -18.80
CA LEU A 78 -13.79 -13.03 -19.89
C LEU A 78 -12.61 -13.93 -19.53
N LEU A 79 -12.11 -13.85 -18.29
CA LEU A 79 -11.04 -14.73 -17.83
C LEU A 79 -11.48 -16.20 -17.82
N ARG A 80 -12.72 -16.47 -17.39
CA ARG A 80 -13.31 -17.81 -17.42
C ARG A 80 -13.41 -18.35 -18.85
N SER A 81 -13.88 -17.55 -19.80
CA SER A 81 -14.00 -17.99 -21.20
C SER A 81 -12.64 -18.28 -21.84
N LEU A 82 -11.59 -17.54 -21.47
CA LEU A 82 -10.21 -17.83 -21.90
C LEU A 82 -9.70 -19.15 -21.30
N HIS A 83 -9.93 -19.41 -20.02
CA HIS A 83 -9.54 -20.67 -19.39
C HIS A 83 -10.30 -21.87 -19.97
N GLU A 84 -11.59 -21.71 -20.29
CA GLU A 84 -12.40 -22.76 -20.90
C GLU A 84 -11.89 -23.14 -22.29
N GLN A 85 -11.46 -22.17 -23.11
CA GLN A 85 -10.79 -22.45 -24.38
C GLN A 85 -9.58 -23.36 -24.17
N VAL A 86 -8.70 -23.05 -23.21
CA VAL A 86 -7.52 -23.88 -22.94
C VAL A 86 -7.90 -25.28 -22.43
N PHE A 87 -8.92 -25.38 -21.56
CA PHE A 87 -9.35 -26.65 -20.96
C PHE A 87 -10.05 -27.59 -21.94
N LEU A 88 -10.86 -27.07 -22.88
CA LEU A 88 -11.52 -27.89 -23.90
C LEU A 88 -10.53 -28.55 -24.85
N HIS A 89 -9.37 -27.91 -25.09
CA HIS A 89 -8.33 -28.43 -25.97
C HIS A 89 -7.44 -29.51 -25.32
N THR A 90 -7.40 -29.65 -24.00
CA THR A 90 -6.58 -30.69 -23.33
C THR A 90 -7.25 -32.08 -23.27
N LYS A 91 -8.51 -32.22 -23.70
CA LYS A 91 -9.24 -33.50 -23.83
C LYS A 91 -9.09 -34.17 -25.21
N GLY A 92 -7.88 -34.16 -25.76
CA GLY A 92 -7.54 -34.89 -27.00
C GLY A 92 -7.68 -34.10 -28.31
N HIS A 93 -7.86 -32.78 -28.24
CA HIS A 93 -7.84 -31.90 -29.41
C HIS A 93 -6.48 -31.18 -29.53
N LYS A 94 -6.14 -30.71 -30.74
CA LYS A 94 -4.94 -29.90 -30.97
C LYS A 94 -5.03 -28.63 -30.12
N LEU A 95 -3.93 -28.26 -29.45
CA LEU A 95 -3.84 -26.98 -28.73
C LEU A 95 -4.12 -25.81 -29.68
N PRO A 96 -4.74 -24.73 -29.19
CA PRO A 96 -5.02 -23.56 -30.02
C PRO A 96 -3.72 -22.90 -30.49
N ASP A 97 -3.67 -22.51 -31.76
CA ASP A 97 -2.47 -21.91 -32.37
C ASP A 97 -2.11 -20.54 -31.71
N ASN A 98 -3.06 -19.91 -31.01
CA ASN A 98 -2.90 -18.65 -30.26
C ASN A 98 -2.79 -18.83 -28.73
N LEU A 99 -2.36 -20.00 -28.25
CA LEU A 99 -2.25 -20.31 -26.81
C LEU A 99 -1.46 -19.28 -26.00
N GLU A 100 -0.36 -18.76 -26.56
CA GLU A 100 0.48 -17.77 -25.90
C GLU A 100 -0.28 -16.45 -25.64
N ASP A 101 -1.08 -16.02 -26.62
CA ASP A 101 -1.88 -14.81 -26.51
C ASP A 101 -3.01 -15.01 -25.48
N ILE A 102 -3.67 -16.17 -25.47
CA ILE A 102 -4.68 -16.53 -24.46
C ILE A 102 -4.09 -16.45 -23.05
N HIS A 103 -2.92 -17.07 -22.82
CA HIS A 103 -2.24 -17.01 -21.52
C HIS A 103 -1.87 -15.58 -21.11
N LYS A 104 -1.40 -14.77 -22.05
CA LYS A 104 -1.04 -13.37 -21.82
C LYS A 104 -2.25 -12.53 -21.44
N GLN A 105 -3.37 -12.70 -22.15
CA GLN A 105 -4.64 -12.03 -21.85
C GLN A 105 -5.20 -12.47 -20.50
N ALA A 106 -5.23 -13.78 -20.23
CA ALA A 106 -5.69 -14.32 -18.96
C ALA A 106 -4.86 -13.79 -17.78
N SER A 107 -3.53 -13.79 -17.90
CA SER A 107 -2.62 -13.25 -16.89
C SER A 107 -2.84 -11.75 -16.65
N LYS A 108 -3.14 -10.99 -17.71
CA LYS A 108 -3.44 -9.56 -17.60
C LYS A 108 -4.74 -9.32 -16.84
N LEU A 109 -5.81 -10.05 -17.17
CA LEU A 109 -7.11 -9.95 -16.50
C LEU A 109 -7.02 -10.38 -15.04
N GLN A 110 -6.36 -11.50 -14.75
CA GLN A 110 -6.12 -11.97 -13.39
C GLN A 110 -5.42 -10.90 -12.54
N ARG A 111 -4.39 -10.25 -13.10
CA ARG A 111 -3.68 -9.16 -12.42
C ARG A 111 -4.56 -7.94 -12.19
N GLN A 112 -5.41 -7.57 -13.15
CA GLN A 112 -6.31 -6.44 -13.01
C GLN A 112 -7.36 -6.67 -11.91
N ILE A 113 -7.96 -7.87 -11.87
CA ILE A 113 -8.88 -8.28 -10.81
C ILE A 113 -8.13 -8.24 -9.47
N SER A 114 -7.01 -8.95 -9.36
CA SER A 114 -6.23 -9.04 -8.11
C SER A 114 -5.81 -7.67 -7.58
N ASN A 115 -5.34 -6.77 -8.44
CA ASN A 115 -4.96 -5.40 -8.07
C ASN A 115 -6.16 -4.57 -7.58
N TYR A 116 -7.34 -4.75 -8.18
CA TYR A 116 -8.55 -4.06 -7.75
C TYR A 116 -8.93 -4.46 -6.33
N ILE A 117 -9.00 -5.76 -6.03
CA ILE A 117 -9.28 -6.25 -4.68
C ILE A 117 -8.19 -5.82 -3.69
N GLU A 118 -6.91 -5.96 -4.06
CA GLU A 118 -5.81 -5.52 -3.18
C GLU A 118 -5.90 -4.02 -2.90
N ASN A 119 -6.30 -3.19 -3.87
CA ASN A 119 -6.49 -1.75 -3.68
C ASN A 119 -7.65 -1.41 -2.74
N ILE A 120 -8.70 -2.24 -2.68
CA ILE A 120 -9.75 -2.11 -1.65
C ILE A 120 -9.12 -2.32 -0.27
N THR A 121 -8.39 -3.42 -0.08
CA THR A 121 -7.70 -3.69 1.20
C THR A 121 -6.72 -2.59 1.56
N ARG A 122 -5.91 -2.12 0.61
CA ARG A 122 -4.98 -1.00 0.83
C ARG A 122 -5.71 0.23 1.33
N LYS A 123 -6.82 0.61 0.69
CA LYS A 123 -7.64 1.74 1.11
C LYS A 123 -8.20 1.55 2.54
N GLU A 124 -8.69 0.37 2.88
CA GLU A 124 -9.21 0.06 4.21
C GLU A 124 -8.16 0.23 5.32
N PHE A 125 -6.90 -0.03 5.01
CA PHE A 125 -5.78 0.11 5.95
C PHE A 125 -4.98 1.42 5.76
N GLY A 126 -5.50 2.38 4.98
CA GLY A 126 -4.82 3.67 4.74
C GLY A 126 -3.48 3.55 4.00
N VAL A 127 -3.30 2.47 3.23
CA VAL A 127 -2.11 2.19 2.42
C VAL A 127 -2.33 2.64 0.97
N ARG A 128 -1.26 3.14 0.33
CA ARG A 128 -1.25 3.55 -1.09
C ARG A 128 -1.73 2.43 -2.02
N LYS A 129 -2.49 2.80 -3.06
CA LYS A 129 -2.93 1.86 -4.11
C LYS A 129 -1.80 1.48 -5.04
N ILE A 130 -1.85 0.26 -5.55
CA ILE A 130 -1.06 -0.20 -6.67
C ILE A 130 -1.37 0.68 -7.88
N GLY A 131 -0.34 1.32 -8.44
CA GLY A 131 -0.44 2.14 -9.64
C GLY A 131 -0.41 3.65 -9.41
N ASP A 132 -0.54 4.13 -8.17
CA ASP A 132 -0.52 5.57 -7.84
C ASP A 132 0.88 6.17 -8.06
N ARG A 133 1.29 6.48 -9.29
CA ARG A 133 2.59 7.14 -9.55
C ARG A 133 2.52 8.59 -9.08
N TRP A 134 3.42 8.94 -8.16
CA TRP A 134 3.58 10.24 -7.51
C TRP A 134 2.38 10.63 -6.64
N ILE A 135 2.62 10.64 -5.32
CA ILE A 135 2.39 11.77 -4.43
C ILE A 135 2.75 11.23 -3.05
N SER A 136 3.70 11.89 -2.39
CA SER A 136 4.22 11.40 -1.14
C SER A 136 4.57 12.52 -0.17
N GLU A 137 5.10 13.63 -0.68
CA GLU A 137 5.28 14.86 0.10
C GLU A 137 3.97 15.63 0.26
N THR A 138 3.15 15.78 -0.78
CA THR A 138 1.88 16.53 -0.69
C THR A 138 0.85 15.84 0.22
N ILE A 139 0.76 14.51 0.17
CA ILE A 139 -0.12 13.75 1.06
C ILE A 139 0.39 13.82 2.49
N LEU A 140 1.69 13.60 2.71
CA LEU A 140 2.29 13.74 4.02
C LEU A 140 2.08 15.15 4.58
N PHE A 141 2.23 16.18 3.75
CA PHE A 141 1.94 17.56 4.12
C PHE A 141 0.48 17.75 4.52
N ASN A 142 -0.48 17.25 3.74
CA ASN A 142 -1.90 17.37 4.06
C ASN A 142 -2.24 16.67 5.39
N ILE A 143 -1.64 15.51 5.65
CA ILE A 143 -1.78 14.80 6.92
C ILE A 143 -1.21 15.64 8.06
N VAL A 144 0.05 16.10 7.94
CA VAL A 144 0.70 16.93 8.95
C VAL A 144 -0.08 18.23 9.20
N ALA A 145 -0.61 18.87 8.16
CA ALA A 145 -1.44 20.07 8.25
C ALA A 145 -2.75 19.84 9.01
N LYS A 146 -3.37 18.67 8.86
CA LYS A 146 -4.54 18.30 9.65
C LYS A 146 -4.19 17.98 11.11
N LEU A 147 -3.03 17.36 11.35
CA LEU A 147 -2.57 17.04 12.71
C LEU A 147 -2.19 18.29 13.50
N TYR A 148 -1.73 19.34 12.81
CA TYR A 148 -1.25 20.58 13.42
C TYR A 148 -1.90 21.82 12.78
N PRO A 149 -3.23 21.99 12.93
CA PRO A 149 -3.97 23.04 12.22
C PRO A 149 -3.58 24.47 12.65
N ASN A 150 -3.02 24.62 13.85
CA ASN A 150 -2.64 25.92 14.43
C ASN A 150 -1.13 26.22 14.34
N GLU A 151 -0.33 25.31 13.80
CA GLU A 151 1.12 25.45 13.77
C GLU A 151 1.61 25.99 12.42
N LYS A 152 2.75 26.68 12.41
CA LYS A 152 3.36 27.14 11.16
C LYS A 152 4.14 26.01 10.49
N ILE A 153 3.55 25.44 9.43
CA ILE A 153 4.13 24.36 8.65
C ILE A 153 4.79 24.92 7.38
N LEU A 154 6.09 24.67 7.24
CA LEU A 154 6.89 25.06 6.08
C LEU A 154 7.14 23.85 5.20
N ARG A 155 7.05 24.02 3.88
CA ARG A 155 7.38 22.97 2.89
C ARG A 155 8.67 23.32 2.16
N HIS A 156 9.41 22.31 1.72
CA HIS A 156 10.65 22.47 0.97
C HIS A 156 11.59 23.50 1.63
N HIS A 157 11.65 23.44 2.96
CA HIS A 157 12.30 24.47 3.75
C HIS A 157 13.81 24.28 3.68
N ARG A 158 14.53 25.31 3.25
CA ARG A 158 15.99 25.34 3.20
C ARG A 158 16.53 26.35 4.20
N PRO A 159 16.58 26.01 5.49
CA PRO A 159 17.11 26.92 6.48
C PRO A 159 18.62 27.12 6.29
N ASP A 160 19.11 28.32 6.58
CA ASP A 160 20.53 28.68 6.41
C ASP A 160 21.48 27.74 7.17
N TRP A 161 21.04 27.25 8.34
CA TRP A 161 21.78 26.31 9.18
C TRP A 161 21.89 24.89 8.61
N LEU A 162 21.13 24.55 7.55
CA LEU A 162 21.14 23.23 6.92
C LEU A 162 22.07 23.16 5.69
N GLU A 163 22.97 24.14 5.55
CA GLU A 163 24.08 24.13 4.59
C GLU A 163 23.63 23.84 3.14
N GLY A 164 22.49 24.42 2.74
CA GLY A 164 21.92 24.29 1.40
C GLY A 164 21.10 23.01 1.14
N LEU A 165 20.95 22.13 2.12
CA LEU A 165 20.00 21.00 2.05
C LEU A 165 18.57 21.48 2.34
N GLU A 166 17.60 20.61 2.05
CA GLU A 166 16.16 20.90 2.15
C GLU A 166 15.48 19.97 3.15
N LEU A 167 14.45 20.47 3.84
CA LEU A 167 13.48 19.69 4.61
C LEU A 167 12.15 19.64 3.86
N ASP A 168 11.60 18.45 3.62
CA ASP A 168 10.33 18.33 2.88
C ASP A 168 9.20 19.06 3.61
N ILE A 169 9.06 18.81 4.92
CA ILE A 169 8.06 19.45 5.79
C ILE A 169 8.73 19.79 7.14
N PHE A 170 8.57 21.02 7.61
CA PHE A 170 9.10 21.48 8.89
C PHE A 170 8.06 22.26 9.70
N ILE A 171 7.84 21.84 10.94
CA ILE A 171 6.99 22.51 11.92
C ILE A 171 7.90 23.31 12.86
N LYS A 172 7.98 24.63 12.60
CA LYS A 172 8.97 25.49 13.25
C LYS A 172 8.83 25.49 14.77
N ASP A 173 7.61 25.65 15.27
CA ASP A 173 7.36 25.87 16.68
C ASP A 173 7.56 24.61 17.54
N LYS A 174 7.62 23.43 16.90
CA LYS A 174 7.90 22.14 17.56
C LYS A 174 9.28 21.58 17.27
N ASN A 175 10.06 22.21 16.39
CA ASN A 175 11.32 21.67 15.87
C ASN A 175 11.18 20.23 15.34
N ILE A 176 10.08 19.94 14.64
CA ILE A 176 9.84 18.63 14.02
C ILE A 176 9.95 18.78 12.50
N ALA A 177 10.71 17.89 11.87
CA ALA A 177 10.82 17.80 10.42
C ALA A 177 10.37 16.41 9.95
N PHE A 178 9.66 16.33 8.84
CA PHE A 178 9.32 15.09 8.17
C PHE A 178 10.00 15.02 6.81
N GLU A 179 10.51 13.84 6.47
CA GLU A 179 11.19 13.55 5.20
C GLU A 179 10.58 12.31 4.57
N TYR A 180 10.06 12.45 3.35
CA TYR A 180 9.57 11.30 2.61
C TYR A 180 10.69 10.65 1.80
N GLN A 181 11.03 9.42 2.17
CA GLN A 181 12.09 8.67 1.52
C GLN A 181 11.54 7.75 0.44
N GLY A 182 11.61 8.22 -0.81
CA GLY A 182 11.32 7.43 -2.00
C GLY A 182 12.23 6.20 -2.17
N GLN A 183 11.89 5.33 -3.13
CA GLN A 183 12.64 4.09 -3.40
C GLN A 183 14.13 4.34 -3.73
N GLN A 184 14.45 5.50 -4.28
CA GLN A 184 15.82 5.96 -4.57
C GLN A 184 16.72 6.08 -3.33
N HIS A 185 16.15 6.22 -2.13
CA HIS A 185 16.93 6.24 -0.87
C HIS A 185 17.40 4.84 -0.43
N TYR A 186 16.92 3.79 -1.09
CA TYR A 186 17.18 2.40 -0.71
C TYR A 186 17.91 1.59 -1.77
N TYR A 187 17.71 1.93 -3.04
CA TYR A 187 18.26 1.18 -4.16
C TYR A 187 18.81 2.12 -5.24
N PRO A 188 19.94 1.77 -5.88
CA PRO A 188 20.44 2.51 -7.02
C PRO A 188 19.49 2.37 -8.21
N ILE A 189 18.97 3.51 -8.69
CA ILE A 189 18.09 3.55 -9.86
C ILE A 189 18.89 4.05 -11.05
N LYS A 190 19.12 3.20 -12.06
CA LYS A 190 19.93 3.54 -13.26
C LYS A 190 19.46 4.81 -13.97
N ALA A 191 18.15 5.01 -14.07
CA ALA A 191 17.57 6.21 -14.69
C ALA A 191 17.87 7.52 -13.93
N TRP A 192 18.39 7.43 -12.70
CA TRP A 192 18.64 8.57 -11.80
C TRP A 192 20.13 8.68 -11.44
N GLY A 193 21.02 8.12 -12.27
CA GLY A 193 22.48 8.17 -12.06
C GLY A 193 23.08 6.95 -11.36
N GLY A 194 22.29 5.91 -11.06
CA GLY A 194 22.77 4.62 -10.59
C GLY A 194 23.47 4.69 -9.23
N GLU A 195 24.56 3.92 -9.08
CA GLU A 195 25.26 3.74 -7.80
C GLU A 195 25.86 5.04 -7.26
N LYS A 196 26.46 5.87 -8.12
CA LYS A 196 27.10 7.12 -7.71
C LYS A 196 26.08 8.09 -7.09
N ALA A 197 24.94 8.27 -7.77
CA ALA A 197 23.86 9.13 -7.28
C ALA A 197 23.25 8.62 -5.96
N PHE A 198 23.16 7.29 -5.80
CA PHE A 198 22.72 6.66 -4.56
C PHE A 198 23.69 6.95 -3.40
N GLN A 199 25.01 6.77 -3.60
CA GLN A 199 26.01 7.08 -2.59
C GLN A 199 25.99 8.56 -2.18
N ASP A 200 25.89 9.48 -3.15
CA ASP A 200 25.79 10.91 -2.88
C ASP A 200 24.52 11.25 -2.06
N LEU A 201 23.39 10.60 -2.38
CA LEU A 201 22.14 10.77 -1.64
C LEU A 201 22.27 10.28 -0.19
N VAL A 202 22.87 9.10 0.02
CA VAL A 202 23.14 8.55 1.36
C VAL A 202 24.01 9.48 2.19
N GLN A 203 25.04 10.11 1.58
CA GLN A 203 25.90 11.06 2.29
C GLN A 203 25.15 12.34 2.68
N ARG A 204 24.31 12.87 1.78
CA ARG A 204 23.47 14.04 2.08
C ARG A 204 22.47 13.76 3.20
N ASP A 205 21.81 12.60 3.19
CA ASP A 205 20.86 12.21 4.23
C ASP A 205 21.55 12.07 5.60
N LYS A 206 22.76 11.48 5.64
CA LYS A 206 23.56 11.40 6.87
C LYS A 206 23.94 12.78 7.39
N LYS A 207 24.42 13.67 6.52
CA LYS A 207 24.77 15.04 6.89
C LYS A 207 23.55 15.79 7.45
N LYS A 208 22.40 15.70 6.76
CA LYS A 208 21.12 16.28 7.17
C LYS A 208 20.73 15.81 8.57
N ALA A 209 20.77 14.50 8.82
CA ALA A 209 20.42 13.91 10.11
C ALA A 209 21.33 14.38 11.25
N ILE A 210 22.65 14.50 11.00
CA ILE A 210 23.62 14.99 12.00
C ILE A 210 23.34 16.45 12.35
N ILE A 211 23.13 17.32 11.35
CA ILE A 211 22.84 18.74 11.58
C ILE A 211 21.55 18.91 12.37
N CYS A 212 20.47 18.21 11.96
CA CYS A 212 19.19 18.26 12.68
C CYS A 212 19.35 17.82 14.13
N LYS A 213 20.06 16.72 14.38
CA LYS A 213 20.32 16.21 15.74
C LYS A 213 21.07 17.23 16.60
N ASN A 214 22.10 17.87 16.06
CA ASN A 214 22.90 18.86 16.79
C ASN A 214 22.10 20.11 17.16
N LEU A 215 21.08 20.46 16.36
CA LEU A 215 20.21 21.62 16.59
C LEU A 215 18.92 21.28 17.37
N GLY A 216 18.78 20.02 17.82
CA GLY A 216 17.58 19.58 18.54
C GLY A 216 16.33 19.47 17.64
N VAL A 217 16.50 19.36 16.33
CA VAL A 217 15.41 19.12 15.37
C VAL A 217 15.14 17.63 15.25
N TYR A 218 13.91 17.23 15.54
CA TYR A 218 13.44 15.86 15.40
C TYR A 218 13.14 15.56 13.93
N LEU A 219 14.09 14.90 13.25
CA LEU A 219 13.95 14.49 11.86
C LEU A 219 13.28 13.11 11.76
N ILE A 220 12.08 13.06 11.18
CA ILE A 220 11.25 11.86 11.06
C ILE A 220 11.25 11.37 9.61
N PRO A 221 12.06 10.35 9.27
CA PRO A 221 12.03 9.74 7.94
C PRO A 221 10.82 8.80 7.80
N ILE A 222 10.04 9.00 6.74
CA ILE A 222 8.90 8.17 6.35
C ILE A 222 9.26 7.42 5.07
N LYS A 223 9.40 6.09 5.15
CA LYS A 223 9.75 5.30 3.96
C LYS A 223 8.56 5.22 3.00
N TYR A 224 8.85 5.11 1.71
CA TYR A 224 7.83 4.91 0.68
C TYR A 224 6.98 3.62 0.84
N THR A 225 7.44 2.70 1.68
CA THR A 225 6.72 1.46 2.03
C THR A 225 5.80 1.61 3.24
N GLU A 226 5.92 2.71 4.00
CA GLU A 226 5.10 2.96 5.17
C GLU A 226 3.70 3.45 4.79
N PRO A 227 2.67 3.14 5.61
CA PRO A 227 1.36 3.74 5.45
C PRO A 227 1.43 5.27 5.60
N LEU A 228 0.78 6.00 4.70
CA LEU A 228 0.57 7.45 4.83
C LEU A 228 -0.85 7.69 5.36
N SER A 229 -1.07 7.32 6.62
CA SER A 229 -2.32 7.57 7.35
C SER A 229 -2.08 8.51 8.52
N GLU A 230 -3.12 9.24 8.95
CA GLU A 230 -3.04 10.17 10.09
C GLU A 230 -2.57 9.46 11.36
N GLU A 231 -3.09 8.25 11.61
CA GLU A 231 -2.73 7.45 12.77
C GLU A 231 -1.29 6.94 12.73
N HIS A 232 -0.81 6.46 11.58
CA HIS A 232 0.58 6.01 11.46
C HIS A 232 1.56 7.15 11.73
N ILE A 233 1.28 8.34 11.17
CA ILE A 233 2.10 9.53 11.40
C ILE A 233 2.04 9.95 12.89
N LYS A 234 0.86 9.96 13.53
CA LYS A 234 0.74 10.20 14.98
C LYS A 234 1.57 9.22 15.80
N ASN A 235 1.43 7.91 15.56
CA ASN A 235 2.16 6.88 16.28
C ASN A 235 3.69 7.03 16.11
N ARG A 236 4.15 7.43 14.91
CA ARG A 236 5.56 7.71 14.66
C ARG A 236 6.05 8.92 15.46
N ILE A 237 5.25 9.98 15.57
CA ILE A 237 5.57 11.15 16.39
C ILE A 237 5.62 10.75 17.87
N ASP A 238 4.60 10.07 18.38
CA ASP A 238 4.49 9.68 19.79
C ASP A 238 5.62 8.74 20.22
N SER A 239 6.12 7.88 19.32
CA SER A 239 7.26 7.01 19.59
C SER A 239 8.58 7.75 19.85
N ILE A 240 8.68 9.02 19.43
CA ILE A 240 9.88 9.85 19.57
C ILE A 240 9.87 10.63 20.90
N PHE A 241 8.68 10.94 21.42
CA PHE A 241 8.47 11.73 22.63
C PHE A 241 8.14 10.89 23.88
N LYS A 242 8.19 9.55 23.77
CA LYS A 242 8.16 8.63 24.92
C LYS A 242 9.56 8.46 25.51
#